data_AF-A0A3A1XAP0-F1
#
_entry.id   AF-A0A3A1XAP0-F1
#
_cell.length_a   1.000
_cell.length_b   1.000
_cell.length_c   1.000
_cell.angle_alpha   90.00
_cell.angle_beta   90.00
_cell.angle_gamma   90.00
#
_symmetry.space_group_name_H-M   'P 1'
#
loop_
_entity.id
_entity.type
_entity.pdbx_description
1 polymer ?
#
loop_
_entity_poly.entity_id
_entity_poly.type
_entity_poly.pdbx_seq_one_letter_code
_entity_poly.pdbx_strand_id
1 'polypeptide(L)'
;SMLAIVSLMFTLGRFITTPLMTKFDSDKILGIYMVLSAALMFVAFLGLGKISVVAYIISYLFVSIGFPTVFSLTLKGIHGSAAKTGSSALIMSVVGAAIIPLFLGFVQDFAGIEVAVLLTVPGFLYVAWYALWGSKIGLVEAK
;
A
#
# COMPACT_ATOMS: atom_id res chain seq x y z
N SER A 1 2.81 -15.25 -19.45
CA SER A 1 1.97 -14.03 -19.48
C SER A 1 2.44 -13.09 -18.38
N MET A 2 2.66 -11.80 -18.69
CA MET A 2 3.24 -10.79 -17.78
C MET A 2 2.52 -10.69 -16.42
N LEU A 3 1.21 -10.98 -16.41
CA LEU A 3 0.39 -11.07 -15.20
C LEU A 3 0.85 -12.16 -14.21
N ALA A 4 1.32 -13.31 -14.69
CA ALA A 4 1.78 -14.39 -13.82
C ALA A 4 3.05 -14.01 -13.04
N ILE A 5 3.95 -13.24 -13.68
CA ILE A 5 5.18 -12.75 -13.07
C ILE A 5 4.85 -11.79 -11.92
N VAL A 6 3.87 -10.89 -12.10
CA VAL A 6 3.41 -9.97 -11.05
C VAL A 6 2.87 -10.74 -9.84
N SER A 7 1.99 -11.73 -10.08
CA SER A 7 1.41 -12.54 -8.99
C SER A 7 2.47 -13.35 -8.23
N LEU A 8 3.48 -13.87 -8.95
CA LEU A 8 4.63 -14.54 -8.34
C LEU A 8 5.47 -13.57 -7.49
N MET A 9 5.82 -12.39 -8.02
CA MET A 9 6.53 -11.35 -7.27
C MET A 9 5.78 -10.94 -6.01
N PHE A 10 4.47 -10.74 -6.11
CA PHE A 10 3.62 -10.38 -4.98
C PHE A 10 3.64 -11.45 -3.89
N THR A 11 3.52 -12.72 -4.30
CA THR A 11 3.55 -13.86 -3.38
C THR A 11 4.93 -14.01 -2.72
N LEU A 12 6.01 -13.90 -3.50
CA LEU A 12 7.38 -13.93 -3.00
C LEU A 12 7.66 -12.78 -2.02
N GLY A 13 7.21 -11.57 -2.36
CA GLY A 13 7.33 -10.40 -1.48
C GLY A 13 6.70 -10.64 -0.11
N ARG A 14 5.52 -11.26 -0.08
CA ARG A 14 4.87 -11.64 1.18
C ARG A 14 5.67 -12.71 1.92
N PHE A 15 6.16 -13.76 1.26
CA PHE A 15 6.94 -14.81 1.92
C PHE A 15 8.27 -14.32 2.50
N ILE A 16 8.94 -13.37 1.83
CA ILE A 16 10.20 -12.78 2.31
C ILE A 16 9.94 -11.79 3.45
N THR A 17 8.88 -10.99 3.34
CA THR A 17 8.63 -9.89 4.29
C THR A 17 7.88 -10.34 5.54
N THR A 18 7.05 -11.40 5.47
CA THR A 18 6.32 -11.95 6.64
C THR A 18 7.25 -12.35 7.80
N PRO A 19 8.34 -13.12 7.60
CA PRO A 19 9.29 -13.44 8.67
C PRO A 19 10.16 -12.24 9.08
N LEU A 20 10.20 -11.17 8.28
CA LEU A 20 10.88 -9.93 8.65
C LEU A 20 10.02 -9.11 9.62
N MET A 21 8.69 -9.10 9.42
CA MET A 21 7.72 -8.45 10.31
C MET A 21 7.58 -9.12 11.69
N THR A 22 8.07 -10.35 11.87
CA THR A 22 8.13 -10.97 13.21
C THR A 22 9.37 -10.52 14.00
N LYS A 23 10.40 -9.98 13.34
CA LYS A 23 11.65 -9.52 13.97
C LYS A 23 11.76 -8.00 14.09
N PHE A 24 11.10 -7.25 13.21
CA PHE A 24 11.13 -5.79 13.18
C PHE A 24 9.72 -5.20 13.29
N ASP A 25 9.62 -3.95 13.75
CA ASP A 25 8.34 -3.28 13.88
C ASP A 25 7.63 -3.15 12.52
N SER A 26 6.39 -3.65 12.43
CA SER A 26 5.61 -3.67 11.19
C SER A 26 5.26 -2.27 10.66
N ASP A 27 5.22 -1.26 11.53
CA ASP A 27 4.99 0.15 11.18
C ASP A 27 6.13 0.71 10.33
N LYS A 28 7.38 0.44 10.72
CA LYS A 28 8.58 0.89 9.99
C LYS A 28 8.74 0.17 8.66
N ILE A 29 8.51 -1.15 8.64
CA ILE A 29 8.58 -1.94 7.39
C ILE A 29 7.57 -1.40 6.39
N LEU A 30 6.32 -1.21 6.81
CA LEU A 30 5.28 -0.67 5.93
C LEU A 30 5.64 0.73 5.43
N GLY A 31 6.11 1.61 6.31
CA GLY A 31 6.54 2.96 5.94
C GLY A 31 7.63 2.96 4.87
N ILE A 32 8.70 2.20 5.08
CA ILE A 32 9.82 2.09 4.12
C ILE A 32 9.35 1.51 2.80
N TYR A 33 8.53 0.45 2.84
CA TYR A 33 8.03 -0.22 1.64
C TYR A 33 7.14 0.72 0.81
N MET A 34 6.28 1.51 1.45
CA MET A 34 5.42 2.47 0.76
C MET A 34 6.20 3.64 0.16
N VAL A 35 7.28 4.11 0.82
CA VAL A 35 8.20 5.10 0.23
C VAL A 35 8.94 4.54 -0.98
N LEU A 36 9.44 3.31 -0.90
CA LEU A 36 10.08 2.62 -2.04
C LEU A 36 9.11 2.43 -3.21
N SER A 37 7.87 2.02 -2.94
CA SER A 37 6.82 1.93 -3.95
C SER A 37 6.52 3.28 -4.58
N ALA A 38 6.45 4.36 -3.79
CA ALA A 38 6.24 5.72 -4.30
C ALA A 38 7.37 6.16 -5.24
N ALA A 39 8.63 5.89 -4.88
CA ALA A 39 9.79 6.17 -5.73
C ALA A 39 9.76 5.36 -7.04
N LEU A 40 9.40 4.07 -6.97
CA LEU A 40 9.27 3.22 -8.16
C LEU A 40 8.14 3.68 -9.08
N MET A 41 7.01 4.11 -8.53
CA MET A 41 5.91 4.67 -9.32
C MET A 41 6.28 6.01 -9.97
N PHE A 42 7.09 6.83 -9.28
CA PHE A 42 7.66 8.04 -9.88
C PHE A 42 8.60 7.72 -11.05
N VAL A 43 9.44 6.69 -10.92
CA VAL A 43 10.28 6.21 -12.04
C VAL A 43 9.42 5.65 -13.17
N ALA A 44 8.33 4.95 -12.86
CA ALA A 44 7.40 4.45 -13.86
C ALA A 44 6.74 5.57 -14.67
N PHE A 45 6.40 6.69 -14.02
CA PHE A 45 5.88 7.91 -14.66
C PHE A 45 6.85 8.51 -15.70
N LEU A 46 8.18 8.35 -15.54
CA LEU A 46 9.16 8.89 -16.51
C LEU A 46 9.07 8.25 -17.92
N GLY A 47 8.22 7.25 -18.13
CA GLY A 47 7.92 6.74 -19.47
C GLY A 47 9.10 6.06 -20.17
N LEU A 48 10.06 5.50 -19.41
CA LEU A 48 11.31 4.90 -19.92
C LEU A 48 11.10 3.52 -20.58
N GLY A 49 9.91 3.27 -21.14
CA GLY A 49 9.52 2.03 -21.82
C GLY A 49 9.64 0.80 -20.92
N LYS A 50 10.61 -0.09 -21.23
CA LYS A 50 10.81 -1.35 -20.50
C LYS A 50 11.18 -1.14 -19.03
N ILE A 51 11.85 -0.04 -18.70
CA ILE A 51 12.26 0.27 -17.32
C ILE A 51 11.02 0.57 -16.47
N SER A 52 10.06 1.33 -16.99
CA SER A 52 8.79 1.63 -16.28
C SER A 52 8.01 0.35 -15.96
N VAL A 53 7.99 -0.59 -16.91
CA VAL A 53 7.35 -1.90 -16.70
C VAL A 53 8.03 -2.69 -15.58
N VAL A 54 9.36 -2.77 -15.59
CA VAL A 54 10.10 -3.49 -14.54
C VAL A 54 9.93 -2.81 -13.17
N ALA A 55 9.99 -1.47 -13.12
CA ALA A 55 9.75 -0.72 -11.89
C ALA A 55 8.35 -0.98 -11.31
N TYR A 56 7.34 -1.03 -12.17
CA TYR A 56 5.97 -1.37 -11.78
C TYR A 56 5.85 -2.80 -11.26
N ILE A 57 6.47 -3.80 -11.90
CA ILE A 57 6.42 -5.18 -11.40
C ILE A 57 7.13 -5.29 -10.05
N ILE A 58 8.27 -4.62 -9.89
CA ILE A 58 9.03 -4.61 -8.63
C ILE A 58 8.21 -3.93 -7.52
N SER A 59 7.42 -2.88 -7.80
CA SER A 59 6.62 -2.22 -6.77
C SER A 59 5.59 -3.15 -6.12
N TYR A 60 5.08 -4.17 -6.83
CA TYR A 60 4.15 -5.16 -6.27
C TYR A 60 4.77 -6.03 -5.18
N LEU A 61 6.09 -6.21 -5.20
CA LEU A 61 6.81 -6.89 -4.12
C LEU A 61 6.63 -6.13 -2.79
N PHE A 62 6.74 -4.81 -2.83
CA PHE A 62 6.62 -3.94 -1.67
C PHE A 62 5.17 -3.70 -1.23
N VAL A 63 4.23 -3.59 -2.17
CA VAL A 63 2.81 -3.38 -1.85
C VAL A 63 2.17 -4.64 -1.24
N SER A 64 2.80 -5.81 -1.35
CA SER A 64 2.26 -7.12 -0.93
C SER A 64 1.77 -7.23 0.51
N ILE A 65 2.37 -6.49 1.44
CA ILE A 65 2.01 -6.49 2.86
C ILE A 65 1.12 -5.32 3.27
N GLY A 66 0.77 -4.43 2.35
CA GLY A 66 0.13 -3.15 2.66
C GLY A 66 -1.18 -3.32 3.43
N PHE A 67 -2.16 -4.01 2.83
CA PHE A 67 -3.48 -4.20 3.42
C PHE A 67 -3.45 -4.88 4.80
N PRO A 68 -2.84 -6.08 4.98
CA PRO A 68 -2.84 -6.74 6.29
C PRO A 68 -2.13 -5.91 7.36
N THR A 69 -1.03 -5.23 7.02
CA THR A 69 -0.28 -4.43 7.99
C THR A 69 -1.02 -3.17 8.39
N VAL A 70 -1.65 -2.45 7.44
CA VAL A 70 -2.52 -1.30 7.76
C VAL A 70 -3.67 -1.75 8.65
N PHE A 71 -4.33 -2.86 8.32
CA PHE A 71 -5.43 -3.39 9.12
C PHE A 71 -5.00 -3.74 10.55
N SER A 72 -3.87 -4.43 10.71
CA SER A 72 -3.31 -4.76 12.02
C SER A 72 -2.87 -3.51 12.81
N LEU A 73 -2.30 -2.50 12.16
CA LEU A 73 -1.88 -1.25 12.81
C LEU A 73 -3.08 -0.44 13.29
N THR A 74 -4.15 -0.34 12.50
CA THR A 74 -5.34 0.43 12.89
C THR A 74 -6.08 -0.19 14.08
N LEU A 75 -6.08 -1.50 14.19
CA LEU A 75 -6.72 -2.22 15.30
C LEU A 75 -5.79 -2.44 16.50
N LYS A 76 -4.53 -2.02 16.40
CA LYS A 76 -3.55 -2.17 17.48
C LYS A 76 -4.03 -1.39 18.70
N GLY A 77 -4.24 -2.07 19.82
CA GLY A 77 -4.69 -1.49 21.09
C GLY A 77 -6.21 -1.29 21.24
N ILE A 78 -7.01 -1.66 20.24
CA ILE A 78 -8.48 -1.70 20.37
C ILE A 78 -8.89 -3.11 20.77
N HIS A 79 -9.67 -3.23 21.86
CA HIS A 79 -10.09 -4.53 22.42
C HIS A 79 -11.62 -4.63 22.54
N GLY A 80 -12.11 -5.87 22.70
CA GLY A 80 -13.53 -6.16 22.95
C GLY A 80 -14.46 -5.73 21.81
N SER A 81 -15.65 -5.23 22.16
CA SER A 81 -16.68 -4.85 21.19
C SER A 81 -16.23 -3.72 20.25
N ALA A 82 -15.37 -2.81 20.74
CA ALA A 82 -14.80 -1.73 19.92
C ALA A 82 -13.93 -2.25 18.78
N ALA A 83 -13.20 -3.36 18.96
CA ALA A 83 -12.36 -3.94 17.90
C ALA A 83 -13.21 -4.54 16.78
N LYS A 84 -14.36 -5.15 17.14
CA LYS A 84 -15.35 -5.67 16.18
C LYS A 84 -15.96 -4.55 15.34
N THR A 85 -16.32 -3.43 15.96
CA THR A 85 -16.87 -2.27 15.25
C THR A 85 -15.80 -1.55 14.41
N GLY A 86 -14.57 -1.43 14.92
CA GLY A 86 -13.45 -0.85 14.17
C GLY A 86 -13.08 -1.67 12.93
N SER A 87 -13.03 -3.00 13.07
CA SER A 87 -12.75 -3.90 11.94
C SER A 87 -13.85 -3.87 10.87
N SER A 88 -15.14 -3.81 11.27
CA SER A 88 -16.22 -3.66 10.29
C SER A 88 -16.17 -2.31 9.58
N ALA A 89 -15.87 -1.22 10.29
CA ALA A 89 -15.68 0.10 9.70
C ALA A 89 -14.54 0.15 8.68
N LEU A 90 -13.42 -0.52 8.98
CA LEU A 90 -12.30 -0.66 8.05
C LEU A 90 -12.71 -1.40 6.77
N ILE A 91 -13.44 -2.51 6.90
CA ILE A 91 -13.90 -3.29 5.74
C ILE A 91 -14.90 -2.48 4.90
N MET A 92 -15.79 -1.70 5.53
CA MET A 92 -16.70 -0.81 4.79
C MET A 92 -15.96 0.28 4.02
N SER A 93 -14.81 0.73 4.53
CA SER A 93 -13.96 1.74 3.87
C SER A 93 -13.30 1.22 2.59
N VAL A 94 -13.29 -0.09 2.33
CA VAL A 94 -12.77 -0.70 1.10
C VAL A 94 -13.53 -0.25 -0.15
N VAL A 95 -14.70 0.40 0.00
CA VAL A 95 -15.41 1.05 -1.12
C VAL A 95 -14.51 1.98 -1.95
N GLY A 96 -13.49 2.60 -1.33
CA GLY A 96 -12.50 3.42 -2.02
C GLY A 96 -11.72 2.66 -3.09
N ALA A 97 -11.57 1.33 -2.96
CA ALA A 97 -10.91 0.49 -3.94
C ALA A 97 -11.72 0.31 -5.24
N ALA A 98 -13.02 0.62 -5.25
CA ALA A 98 -13.80 0.70 -6.49
C ALA A 98 -13.73 2.10 -7.11
N ILE A 99 -13.73 3.13 -6.26
CA ILE A 99 -13.76 4.55 -6.70
C ILE A 99 -12.40 4.97 -7.28
N ILE A 100 -11.29 4.63 -6.62
CA ILE A 100 -9.95 5.06 -7.03
C ILE A 100 -9.56 4.52 -8.42
N PRO A 101 -9.73 3.22 -8.75
CA PRO A 101 -9.41 2.72 -10.08
C PRO A 101 -10.29 3.30 -11.19
N LEU A 102 -11.57 3.59 -10.92
CA LEU A 102 -12.44 4.28 -11.87
C LEU A 102 -11.91 5.69 -12.18
N PHE A 103 -11.50 6.42 -11.14
CA PHE A 103 -10.90 7.74 -11.30
C PHE A 103 -9.56 7.67 -12.06
N LEU A 104 -8.69 6.72 -11.72
CA LEU A 104 -7.42 6.52 -12.41
C LEU A 104 -7.61 6.11 -13.87
N GLY A 105 -8.61 5.26 -14.16
CA GLY A 105 -8.97 4.87 -15.52
C GLY A 105 -9.47 6.06 -16.34
N PHE A 106 -10.33 6.89 -15.76
CA PHE A 106 -10.75 8.14 -16.38
C PHE A 106 -9.54 9.03 -16.71
N VAL A 107 -8.63 9.26 -15.76
CA VAL A 107 -7.42 10.06 -16.02
C VAL A 107 -6.53 9.42 -17.09
N GLN A 108 -6.40 8.10 -17.09
CA GLN A 108 -5.62 7.37 -18.11
C GLN A 108 -6.15 7.64 -19.52
N ASP A 109 -7.47 7.66 -19.70
CA ASP A 109 -8.10 7.87 -21.01
C ASP A 109 -7.84 9.28 -21.57
N PHE A 110 -7.67 10.30 -20.72
CA PHE A 110 -7.41 11.68 -21.15
C PHE A 110 -5.93 12.08 -21.15
N ALA A 111 -5.16 11.64 -20.15
CA ALA A 111 -3.81 12.12 -19.86
C ALA A 111 -2.72 11.04 -20.03
N GLY A 112 -3.09 9.81 -20.37
CA GLY A 112 -2.16 8.70 -20.54
C GLY A 112 -1.87 7.93 -19.25
N ILE A 113 -1.27 6.75 -19.41
CA ILE A 113 -1.00 5.83 -18.32
C ILE A 113 0.09 6.35 -17.38
N GLU A 114 1.03 7.15 -17.90
CA GLU A 114 2.12 7.75 -17.14
C GLU A 114 1.54 8.66 -16.04
N VAL A 115 0.64 9.57 -16.41
CA VAL A 115 0.01 10.50 -15.48
C VAL A 115 -0.88 9.77 -14.48
N ALA A 116 -1.62 8.75 -14.91
CA ALA A 116 -2.42 7.91 -14.02
C ALA A 116 -1.53 7.20 -12.97
N VAL A 117 -0.36 6.70 -13.36
CA VAL A 117 0.60 6.09 -12.43
C VAL A 117 1.16 7.12 -11.44
N LEU A 118 1.44 8.35 -11.87
CA LEU A 118 1.89 9.42 -10.98
C LEU A 118 0.86 9.75 -9.89
N LEU A 119 -0.43 9.70 -10.21
CA LEU A 119 -1.51 9.92 -9.23
C LEU A 119 -1.55 8.88 -8.10
N THR A 120 -0.91 7.72 -8.28
CA THR A 120 -0.80 6.72 -7.21
C THR A 120 0.27 7.09 -6.17
N VAL A 121 1.24 7.93 -6.54
CA VAL A 121 2.38 8.32 -5.68
C VAL A 121 1.92 9.01 -4.39
N PRO A 122 1.04 10.04 -4.43
CA PRO A 122 0.51 10.64 -3.20
C PRO A 122 -0.20 9.64 -2.29
N GLY A 123 -0.88 8.65 -2.86
CA GLY A 123 -1.54 7.59 -2.09
C GLY A 123 -0.54 6.74 -1.32
N PHE A 124 0.55 6.31 -1.97
CA PHE A 124 1.62 5.57 -1.30
C PHE A 124 2.33 6.41 -0.24
N LEU A 125 2.57 7.70 -0.50
CA LEU A 125 3.15 8.61 0.49
C LEU A 125 2.23 8.83 1.69
N TYR A 126 0.91 8.89 1.48
CA TYR A 126 -0.07 8.96 2.57
C TYR A 126 -0.02 7.71 3.45
N VAL A 127 0.05 6.52 2.85
CA VAL A 127 0.18 5.27 3.62
C VAL A 127 1.54 5.21 4.34
N ALA A 128 2.62 5.71 3.73
CA ALA A 128 3.92 5.81 4.38
C ALA A 128 3.87 6.73 5.61
N TRP A 129 3.26 7.91 5.48
CA TRP A 129 3.03 8.83 6.59
C TRP A 129 2.18 8.19 7.68
N TYR A 130 1.09 7.52 7.30
CA TYR A 130 0.22 6.78 8.22
C TYR A 130 1.01 5.70 8.96
N ALA A 131 1.84 4.92 8.28
CA ALA A 131 2.62 3.87 8.91
C ALA A 131 3.62 4.43 9.92
N LEU A 132 4.38 5.47 9.57
CA LEU A 132 5.49 5.98 10.38
C LEU A 132 5.05 6.87 11.55
N TRP A 133 4.04 7.72 11.32
CA TRP A 133 3.56 8.72 12.28
C TRP A 133 2.09 8.51 12.65
N GLY A 134 1.21 8.32 11.66
CA GLY A 134 -0.24 8.21 11.92
C GLY A 134 -0.62 7.05 12.85
N SER A 135 0.05 5.91 12.72
CA SER A 135 -0.19 4.69 13.50
C SER A 135 0.15 4.86 14.99
N LYS A 136 0.91 5.89 15.34
CA LYS A 136 1.32 6.18 16.72
C LYS A 136 0.42 7.20 17.41
N ILE A 137 -0.41 7.93 16.65
CA ILE A 137 -1.19 9.08 17.13
C ILE A 137 -2.51 8.65 17.84
N GLY A 138 -2.84 7.35 17.89
CA GLY A 138 -4.15 6.88 18.35
C GLY A 138 -4.26 6.15 19.70
N LEU A 139 -3.19 6.02 20.51
CA LEU A 139 -3.24 5.20 21.76
C LEU A 139 -2.95 5.96 23.05
N VAL A 140 -3.11 7.29 23.09
CA VAL A 140 -2.83 8.03 24.34
C VAL A 140 -3.95 7.92 25.37
N GLU A 141 -5.22 7.66 25.03
CA GLU A 141 -6.29 7.64 26.06
C GLU A 141 -7.36 6.58 25.82
N ALA A 142 -7.12 5.38 26.33
CA ALA A 142 -8.17 4.54 26.90
C ALA A 142 -7.57 3.90 28.16
N LYS A 143 -7.38 4.73 29.19
CA LYS A 143 -7.04 4.29 30.54
C LYS A 143 -8.31 4.12 31.35
#